data_AF-A0A4Z1CBV4-F1
#
_entry.id   AF-A0A4Z1CBV4-F1
#
_cell.length_a   1.000
_cell.length_b   1.000
_cell.length_c   1.000
_cell.angle_alpha   90.00
_cell.angle_beta   90.00
_cell.angle_gamma   90.00
#
_symmetry.space_group_name_H-M   'P 1'
#
loop_
_entity.id
_entity.type
_entity.pdbx_description
1 polymer ?
#
loop_
_entity_poly.entity_id
_entity_poly.type
_entity_poly.pdbx_seq_one_letter_code
_entity_poly.pdbx_strand_id
1 'polypeptide(L)'
;MANALRGEVALVLDGQPHVARLTLGALAELEGQLQADGLAGLVARMDEGRFSSSEILAVVVAGLRGAGWTGQARDLTAVQIGGGPLEAARIAARLLALAF
;
A
#
# COMPACT_ATOMS: atom_id res chain seq x y z
N MET A 1 9.97 5.70 -13.00
CA MET A 1 9.61 6.98 -12.36
C MET A 1 8.10 6.95 -12.13
N ALA A 2 7.61 7.23 -10.92
CA ALA A 2 6.18 7.15 -10.61
C ALA A 2 5.42 8.39 -11.10
N ASN A 3 4.24 8.20 -11.69
CA ASN A 3 3.36 9.26 -12.15
C ASN A 3 2.14 9.44 -11.22
N ALA A 4 2.13 10.53 -10.45
CA ALA A 4 1.04 10.84 -9.52
C ALA A 4 -0.33 11.02 -10.22
N LEU A 5 -0.37 11.48 -11.48
CA LEU A 5 -1.62 11.60 -12.25
C LEU A 5 -2.25 10.25 -12.60
N ARG A 6 -1.47 9.17 -12.51
CA ARG A 6 -1.94 7.78 -12.66
C ARG A 6 -2.19 7.11 -11.31
N GLY A 7 -2.04 7.84 -10.19
CA GLY A 7 -2.08 7.28 -8.85
C GLY A 7 -0.89 6.39 -8.50
N GLU A 8 0.25 6.59 -9.17
CA GLU A 8 1.46 5.83 -8.90
C GLU A 8 2.30 6.47 -7.78
N VAL A 9 2.83 5.64 -6.89
CA VAL A 9 3.75 6.02 -5.80
C VAL A 9 5.02 5.19 -5.95
N ALA A 10 6.18 5.82 -5.79
CA ALA A 10 7.46 5.12 -5.78
C ALA A 10 7.77 4.60 -4.38
N LEU A 11 8.38 3.43 -4.29
CA LEU A 11 8.97 2.89 -3.07
C LEU A 11 10.24 2.10 -3.39
N VAL A 12 11.01 1.77 -2.36
CA VAL A 12 12.22 0.97 -2.49
C VAL A 12 12.06 -0.30 -1.66
N LEU A 13 12.34 -1.44 -2.28
CA LEU A 13 12.32 -2.77 -1.67
C LEU A 13 13.72 -3.36 -1.81
N ASP A 14 14.42 -3.64 -0.71
CA ASP A 14 15.80 -4.16 -0.71
C ASP A 14 16.76 -3.36 -1.62
N GLY A 15 16.63 -2.03 -1.60
CA GLY A 15 17.43 -1.12 -2.44
C GLY A 15 16.97 -1.05 -3.90
N GLN A 16 15.98 -1.85 -4.32
CA GLN A 16 15.42 -1.83 -5.67
C GLN A 16 14.19 -0.92 -5.77
N PRO A 17 14.16 0.05 -6.70
CA PRO A 17 13.02 0.93 -6.88
C PRO A 17 11.84 0.19 -7.52
N HIS A 18 10.67 0.37 -6.94
CA HIS A 18 9.39 -0.16 -7.39
C HIS A 18 8.36 0.96 -7.52
N VAL A 19 7.30 0.67 -8.27
CA VAL A 19 6.11 1.52 -8.36
C VAL A 19 4.94 0.75 -7.78
N ALA A 20 4.07 1.45 -7.05
CA ALA A 20 2.81 0.94 -6.54
C ALA A 20 1.67 1.83 -7.01
N ARG A 21 0.50 1.25 -7.27
CA ARG A 21 -0.74 1.92 -7.63
C ARG A 21 -1.93 1.08 -7.18
N LEU A 22 -2.93 1.70 -6.57
CA LEU A 22 -4.20 1.03 -6.28
C LEU A 22 -5.11 1.10 -7.51
N THR A 23 -5.31 -0.04 -8.17
CA THR A 23 -6.35 -0.22 -9.19
C THR A 23 -7.66 -0.64 -8.54
N LEU A 24 -8.78 -0.55 -9.25
CA LEU A 24 -10.07 -1.05 -8.73
C LEU A 24 -10.00 -2.53 -8.34
N GLY A 25 -9.28 -3.37 -9.10
CA GLY A 25 -9.06 -4.77 -8.74
C GLY A 25 -8.24 -4.93 -7.46
N ALA A 26 -7.17 -4.15 -7.30
CA ALA A 26 -6.36 -4.15 -6.09
C ALA A 26 -7.14 -3.66 -4.86
N LEU A 27 -8.01 -2.67 -5.02
CA LEU A 27 -8.91 -2.19 -3.97
C LEU A 27 -9.93 -3.28 -3.58
N ALA A 28 -10.52 -3.98 -4.55
CA ALA A 28 -11.44 -5.08 -4.28
C ALA A 28 -10.75 -6.26 -3.56
N GLU A 29 -9.53 -6.61 -3.96
CA GLU A 29 -8.71 -7.61 -3.25
C GLU A 29 -8.35 -7.18 -1.82
N LEU A 30 -8.05 -5.89 -1.62
CA LEU A 30 -7.74 -5.33 -0.33
C LEU A 30 -8.97 -5.33 0.58
N GLU A 31 -10.14 -4.93 0.07
CA GLU A 31 -11.39 -4.93 0.83
C GLU A 31 -11.76 -6.33 1.32
N GLY A 32 -11.54 -7.37 0.52
CA GLY A 32 -11.72 -8.76 0.94
C GLY A 32 -10.77 -9.23 2.06
N GLN A 33 -9.69 -8.50 2.33
CA GLN A 33 -8.74 -8.77 3.42
C GLN A 33 -9.02 -7.92 4.66
N LEU A 34 -9.81 -6.84 4.54
CA LEU A 34 -10.12 -5.93 5.63
C LEU A 34 -11.26 -6.46 6.50
N GLN A 35 -11.26 -6.04 7.77
CA GLN A 35 -12.29 -6.38 8.75
C GLN A 35 -13.58 -5.56 8.52
N ALA A 36 -14.55 -5.66 9.44
CA ALA A 36 -15.93 -5.16 9.29
C ALA A 36 -16.09 -3.73 8.74
N ASP A 37 -15.12 -2.83 8.96
CA ASP A 37 -15.21 -1.44 8.51
C ASP A 37 -14.69 -1.19 7.08
N GLY A 38 -14.13 -2.22 6.43
CA GLY A 38 -13.66 -2.17 5.03
C GLY A 38 -12.63 -1.07 4.75
N LEU A 39 -12.59 -0.61 3.50
CA LEU A 39 -11.69 0.47 3.05
C LEU A 39 -12.00 1.81 3.71
N ALA A 40 -13.29 2.12 3.92
CA ALA A 40 -13.70 3.38 4.53
C ALA A 40 -13.20 3.51 5.98
N GLY A 41 -13.31 2.43 6.77
CA GLY A 41 -12.78 2.40 8.12
C GLY A 41 -11.26 2.44 8.18
N LEU A 42 -10.59 1.81 7.21
CA LEU A 42 -9.13 1.93 7.08
C LEU A 42 -8.71 3.38 6.86
N VAL A 43 -9.33 4.09 5.91
CA VAL A 43 -9.03 5.50 5.63
C VAL A 43 -9.28 6.38 6.86
N ALA A 44 -10.42 6.21 7.52
CA ALA A 44 -10.75 6.96 8.73
C ALA A 44 -9.71 6.76 9.85
N ARG A 45 -9.27 5.52 10.07
CA ARG A 45 -8.22 5.19 11.05
C ARG A 45 -6.86 5.78 10.69
N MET A 46 -6.54 5.89 9.42
CA MET A 46 -5.28 6.48 8.97
C MET A 46 -5.20 7.97 9.24
N ASP A 47 -6.31 8.70 9.07
CA ASP A 47 -6.39 10.12 9.44
C ASP A 47 -6.21 10.33 10.95
N GLU A 48 -6.61 9.35 11.75
CA GLU A 48 -6.42 9.35 13.21
C GLU A 48 -5.02 8.84 13.65
N GLY A 49 -4.16 8.44 12.71
CA GLY A 49 -2.86 7.84 12.98
C GLY A 49 -2.93 6.45 13.63
N ARG A 50 -4.08 5.77 13.55
CA ARG A 50 -4.38 4.48 14.17
C ARG A 50 -4.33 3.34 13.16
N PHE A 51 -3.15 3.03 12.63
CA PHE A 51 -2.96 1.90 11.72
C PHE A 51 -2.07 0.82 12.32
N SER A 52 -2.37 -0.43 12.00
CA SER A 52 -1.50 -1.58 12.30
C SER A 52 -0.47 -1.80 11.20
N SER A 53 0.67 -2.41 11.55
CA SER A 53 1.68 -2.79 10.55
C SER A 53 1.13 -3.76 9.50
N SER A 54 0.15 -4.61 9.86
CA SER A 54 -0.51 -5.52 8.91
C SER A 54 -1.35 -4.78 7.88
N GLU A 55 -2.06 -3.73 8.28
CA GLU A 55 -2.84 -2.90 7.34
C GLU A 55 -1.94 -2.12 6.40
N ILE A 56 -0.84 -1.55 6.90
CA ILE A 56 0.16 -0.89 6.04
C ILE A 56 0.67 -1.88 4.99
N LEU A 57 1.09 -3.07 5.43
CA LEU A 57 1.58 -4.09 4.52
C LEU A 57 0.53 -4.50 3.49
N ALA A 58 -0.72 -4.69 3.90
CA ALA A 58 -1.81 -5.03 2.99
C ALA A 58 -2.01 -3.97 1.89
N VAL A 59 -2.01 -2.69 2.26
CA VAL A 59 -2.11 -1.57 1.29
C VAL A 59 -0.91 -1.54 0.35
N VAL A 60 0.31 -1.72 0.86
CA VAL A 60 1.53 -1.71 0.03
C VAL A 60 1.53 -2.90 -0.94
N VAL A 61 1.15 -4.10 -0.49
CA VAL A 61 1.01 -5.28 -1.36
C VAL A 61 -0.02 -5.04 -2.45
N ALA A 62 -1.20 -4.53 -2.09
CA ALA A 62 -2.25 -4.21 -3.07
C ALA A 62 -1.75 -3.19 -4.09
N GLY A 63 -1.05 -2.14 -3.63
CA GLY A 63 -0.44 -1.14 -4.50
C GLY A 63 0.61 -1.73 -5.44
N LEU A 64 1.54 -2.53 -4.95
CA LEU A 64 2.55 -3.19 -5.77
C LEU A 64 1.91 -4.09 -6.84
N ARG A 65 0.92 -4.89 -6.46
CA ARG A 65 0.18 -5.77 -7.39
C ARG A 65 -0.57 -4.98 -8.45
N GLY A 66 -1.20 -3.87 -8.07
CA GLY A 66 -1.87 -2.98 -9.03
C GLY A 66 -0.91 -2.30 -10.02
N ALA A 67 0.40 -2.30 -9.73
CA ALA A 67 1.46 -1.86 -10.65
C ALA A 67 2.18 -3.02 -11.37
N GLY A 68 1.70 -4.26 -11.22
CA GLY A 68 2.22 -5.44 -11.93
C GLY A 68 3.24 -6.27 -11.15
N TRP A 69 3.46 -6.00 -9.86
CA TRP A 69 4.29 -6.86 -9.01
C TRP A 69 3.61 -8.20 -8.74
N THR A 70 4.34 -9.31 -8.90
CA THR A 70 3.81 -10.69 -8.82
C THR A 70 4.05 -11.39 -7.48
N GLY A 71 4.57 -10.67 -6.48
CA GLY A 71 4.85 -11.23 -5.16
C GLY A 71 3.63 -11.40 -4.25
N GLN A 72 3.90 -11.96 -3.07
CA GLN A 72 2.95 -12.22 -2.00
C GLN A 72 3.25 -11.37 -0.77
N ALA A 73 2.26 -11.20 0.11
CA ALA A 73 2.43 -10.44 1.36
C ALA A 73 3.56 -10.98 2.25
N ARG A 74 3.74 -12.31 2.27
CA ARG A 74 4.87 -12.95 2.98
C ARG A 74 6.23 -12.53 2.42
N ASP A 75 6.31 -12.22 1.14
CA ASP A 75 7.59 -11.80 0.54
C ASP A 75 7.97 -10.43 1.10
N LEU A 76 7.00 -9.54 1.34
CA LEU A 76 7.28 -8.25 2.01
C LEU A 76 7.66 -8.37 3.48
N THR A 77 7.33 -9.47 4.18
CA THR A 77 7.79 -9.65 5.56
C THR A 77 9.28 -9.93 5.69
N ALA A 78 9.92 -10.40 4.61
CA ALA A 78 11.35 -10.63 4.53
C ALA A 78 12.13 -9.46 3.87
N VAL A 79 11.42 -8.49 3.30
CA VAL A 79 11.98 -7.41 2.48
C VAL A 79 12.03 -6.11 3.27
N GLN A 80 13.12 -5.37 3.12
CA GLN A 80 13.29 -4.06 3.71
C GLN A 80 12.66 -2.98 2.82
N ILE A 81 11.64 -2.29 3.35
CA ILE A 81 11.14 -1.06 2.74
C ILE A 81 12.12 0.08 3.05
N GLY A 82 12.63 0.74 2.00
CA GLY A 82 13.51 1.89 2.13
C GLY A 82 12.85 3.01 2.94
N GLY A 83 13.58 3.62 3.86
CA GLY A 83 13.05 4.61 4.80
C GLY A 83 12.32 4.01 6.02
N GLY A 84 12.20 2.68 6.10
CA GLY A 84 11.68 1.98 7.28
C GLY A 84 10.15 2.06 7.46
N PRO A 85 9.64 1.67 8.63
CA PRO A 85 8.19 1.54 8.88
C PRO A 85 7.40 2.84 8.70
N LEU A 86 8.00 3.99 9.04
CA LEU A 86 7.34 5.29 8.88
C LEU A 86 7.17 5.65 7.40
N GLU A 87 8.15 5.33 6.56
CA GLU A 87 8.04 5.56 5.12
C GLU A 87 7.01 4.61 4.49
N ALA A 88 6.95 3.36 4.93
CA ALA A 88 5.90 2.43 4.52
C ALA A 88 4.50 2.97 4.83
N ALA A 89 4.29 3.54 6.03
CA ALA A 89 3.04 4.18 6.40
C ALA A 89 2.71 5.39 5.49
N ARG A 90 3.71 6.22 5.20
CA ARG A 90 3.57 7.37 4.28
C ARG A 90 3.19 6.94 2.87
N ILE A 91 3.83 5.88 2.35
CA ILE A 91 3.52 5.30 1.04
C ILE A 91 2.08 4.79 1.02
N ALA A 92 1.65 4.03 2.03
CA ALA A 92 0.29 3.53 2.15
C ALA A 92 -0.74 4.66 2.16
N ALA A 93 -0.51 5.71 2.97
CA ALA A 93 -1.40 6.88 3.04
C ALA A 93 -1.51 7.57 1.69
N ARG A 94 -0.37 7.74 1.00
CA ARG A 94 -0.33 8.37 -0.32
C ARG A 94 -1.03 7.54 -1.39
N LEU A 95 -0.93 6.21 -1.33
CA LEU A 95 -1.65 5.33 -2.26
C LEU A 95 -3.16 5.48 -2.11
N LEU A 96 -3.67 5.50 -0.89
CA LEU A 96 -5.10 5.68 -0.62
C LEU A 96 -5.57 7.08 -1.04
N ALA A 97 -4.81 8.13 -0.71
CA ALA A 97 -5.13 9.50 -1.09
C ALA A 97 -5.10 9.77 -2.61
N LEU A 98 -4.48 8.89 -3.40
CA LEU A 98 -4.48 8.98 -4.86
C LEU A 98 -5.53 8.07 -5.51
N ALA A 99 -6.13 7.17 -4.75
CA ALA A 99 -7.16 6.24 -5.22
C ALA A 99 -8.59 6.81 -5.08
N PHE A 100 -8.78 7.75 -4.16
CA PHE A 100 -10.02 8.48 -3.88
C PHE A 100 -9.85 9.96 -4.21
#